data_AF-A0A068BAT9-F1
#
_entry.id   AF-A0A068BAT9-F1
#
_cell.length_a   1.000
_cell.length_b   1.000
_cell.length_c   1.000
_cell.angle_alpha   90.00
_cell.angle_beta   90.00
_cell.angle_gamma   90.00
#
_symmetry.space_group_name_H-M   'P 1'
#
loop_
_entity.id
_entity.type
_entity.pdbx_description
1 polymer ?
#
loop_
_entity_poly.entity_id
_entity_poly.type
_entity_poly.pdbx_seq_one_letter_code
_entity_poly.pdbx_strand_id
1 'polypeptide(L)'
;SRYMRMRGHDVLMVSGTDEHGTPILVAADKEGVSPQELADKNNRIIVEDLVNLGLSYDLFTRTTTANHEQVVQDLFRGCRDNGYMLVETTPVAIDPQTGNTLPDRYIEGTCPICKAAGARGDQCDNCGNQLDPQDLINPISKVSGMPPEFKETEHYFLDLPGLAGALEDWLDGVEKDGKWRPNVIAFSKHLLEDVRPRAMSRDISWGIPVPGWENKPNKRLYVWFDAVVGYLSASIEWARRRAADGTGSADDWKLWWTNPEALSYYFMG
;
A
#
# COMPACT_ATOMS: atom_id res chain seq x y z
N SER A 1 -9.66 -2.23 -22.53
CA SER A 1 -10.60 -1.09 -22.64
C SER A 1 -11.02 -0.81 -24.08
N ARG A 2 -10.10 -0.49 -25.01
CA ARG A 2 -10.42 -0.10 -26.41
C ARG A 2 -11.41 -1.05 -27.11
N TYR A 3 -11.14 -2.35 -27.07
CA TYR A 3 -12.04 -3.36 -27.64
C TYR A 3 -13.47 -3.28 -27.06
N MET A 4 -13.60 -3.19 -25.73
CA MET A 4 -14.92 -3.10 -25.07
C MET A 4 -15.67 -1.83 -25.46
N ARG A 5 -14.97 -0.69 -25.55
CA ARG A 5 -15.56 0.57 -26.05
C ARG A 5 -16.02 0.42 -27.50
N MET A 6 -15.21 -0.19 -28.38
CA MET A 6 -15.58 -0.44 -29.78
C MET A 6 -16.77 -1.41 -29.93
N ARG A 7 -16.97 -2.30 -28.96
CA ARG A 7 -18.12 -3.21 -28.91
C ARG A 7 -19.40 -2.53 -28.38
N GLY A 8 -19.34 -1.25 -28.02
CA GLY A 8 -20.49 -0.47 -27.55
C GLY A 8 -20.74 -0.57 -26.04
N HIS A 9 -19.78 -1.10 -25.27
CA HIS A 9 -19.88 -1.11 -23.81
C HIS A 9 -19.39 0.21 -23.22
N ASP A 10 -20.06 0.66 -22.16
CA ASP A 10 -19.50 1.66 -21.26
C ASP A 10 -18.28 1.07 -20.55
N VAL A 11 -17.23 1.86 -20.41
CA VAL A 11 -15.97 1.44 -19.78
C VAL A 11 -15.42 2.59 -18.95
N LEU A 12 -15.17 2.33 -17.67
CA LEU A 12 -14.32 3.15 -16.81
C LEU A 12 -12.97 2.45 -16.60
N MET A 13 -11.91 3.01 -17.17
CA MET A 13 -10.52 2.55 -17.02
C MET A 13 -9.75 3.58 -16.20
N VAL A 14 -9.48 3.26 -14.94
CA VAL A 14 -8.72 4.11 -14.02
C VAL A 14 -7.41 3.49 -13.59
N SER A 15 -6.43 4.32 -13.27
CA SER A 15 -5.17 3.92 -12.65
C SER A 15 -4.56 5.12 -11.92
N GLY A 16 -3.40 4.93 -11.31
CA GLY A 16 -2.60 6.02 -10.80
C GLY A 16 -1.21 5.59 -10.39
N THR A 17 -0.40 6.54 -9.95
CA THR A 17 0.86 6.28 -9.25
C THR A 17 0.60 6.02 -7.77
N ASP A 18 1.23 4.95 -7.27
CA ASP A 18 1.38 4.69 -5.84
C ASP A 18 2.62 5.42 -5.31
N GLU A 19 2.40 6.38 -4.43
CA GLU A 19 3.38 7.39 -4.06
C GLU A 19 3.72 7.39 -2.56
N HIS A 20 3.24 6.41 -1.78
CA HIS A 20 3.49 6.32 -0.34
C HIS A 20 4.47 5.19 0.03
N GLY A 21 4.85 5.15 1.32
CA GLY A 21 5.65 4.07 1.90
C GLY A 21 7.15 4.36 2.02
N THR A 22 7.83 3.48 2.75
CA THR A 22 9.25 3.61 3.09
C THR A 22 10.21 3.68 1.87
N PRO A 23 9.98 2.96 0.76
CA PRO A 23 10.85 3.08 -0.41
C PRO A 23 10.94 4.50 -0.97
N ILE A 24 9.83 5.26 -0.95
CA ILE A 24 9.81 6.67 -1.40
C ILE A 24 10.63 7.54 -0.46
N LEU A 25 10.51 7.36 0.87
CA LEU A 25 11.33 8.07 1.86
C LEU A 25 12.83 7.86 1.61
N VAL A 26 13.23 6.60 1.41
CA VAL A 26 14.65 6.27 1.21
C VAL A 26 15.18 6.79 -0.13
N ALA A 27 14.40 6.68 -1.20
CA ALA A 27 14.79 7.21 -2.50
C ALA A 27 14.90 8.75 -2.47
N ALA A 28 13.99 9.42 -1.77
CA ALA A 28 13.98 10.88 -1.66
C ALA A 28 15.19 11.37 -0.86
N ASP A 29 15.50 10.72 0.26
CA ASP A 29 16.70 10.99 1.07
C ASP A 29 17.99 10.81 0.25
N LYS A 30 18.08 9.71 -0.52
CA LYS A 30 19.23 9.44 -1.40
C LYS A 30 19.41 10.50 -2.51
N GLU A 31 18.31 11.05 -3.04
CA GLU A 31 18.34 12.13 -4.04
C GLU A 31 18.47 13.53 -3.41
N GLY A 32 18.39 13.64 -2.08
CA GLY A 32 18.44 14.92 -1.36
C GLY A 32 17.23 15.82 -1.64
N VAL A 33 16.06 15.22 -1.91
CA VAL A 33 14.79 15.90 -2.19
C VAL A 33 13.71 15.45 -1.22
N SER A 34 12.59 16.17 -1.16
CA SER A 34 11.43 15.72 -0.38
C SER A 34 10.71 14.54 -1.06
N PRO A 35 9.98 13.69 -0.30
CA PRO A 35 9.13 12.64 -0.86
C PRO A 35 8.12 13.15 -1.89
N GLN A 36 7.55 14.34 -1.66
CA GLN A 36 6.62 14.97 -2.59
C GLN A 36 7.30 15.33 -3.92
N GLU A 37 8.48 15.96 -3.88
CA GLU A 37 9.23 16.30 -5.09
C GLU A 37 9.62 15.06 -5.90
N LEU A 38 10.02 13.98 -5.21
CA LEU A 38 10.32 12.70 -5.85
C LEU A 38 9.07 12.11 -6.52
N ALA A 39 7.94 12.09 -5.82
CA ALA A 39 6.67 11.59 -6.35
C ALA A 39 6.21 12.42 -7.56
N ASP A 40 6.28 13.75 -7.48
CA ASP A 40 5.90 14.68 -8.57
C ASP A 40 6.73 14.45 -9.83
N LYS A 41 8.06 14.33 -9.66
CA LYS A 41 8.99 14.03 -10.76
C LYS A 41 8.68 12.70 -11.43
N ASN A 42 8.52 11.63 -10.65
CA ASN A 42 8.31 10.29 -11.18
C ASN A 42 6.92 10.13 -11.80
N ASN A 43 5.87 10.69 -11.20
CA ASN A 43 4.53 10.68 -11.79
C ASN A 43 4.52 11.34 -13.16
N ARG A 44 5.18 12.49 -13.33
CA ARG A 44 5.26 13.14 -14.65
C ARG A 44 5.88 12.22 -15.70
N ILE A 45 7.03 11.60 -15.38
CA ILE A 45 7.71 10.67 -16.29
C ILE A 45 6.80 9.49 -16.65
N ILE A 46 6.19 8.86 -15.65
CA ILE A 46 5.30 7.70 -15.84
C ILE A 46 4.11 8.07 -16.72
N VAL A 47 3.46 9.21 -16.46
CA VAL A 47 2.31 9.67 -17.24
C VAL A 47 2.71 9.96 -18.69
N GLU A 48 3.84 10.63 -18.92
CA GLU A 48 4.36 10.91 -20.26
C GLU A 48 4.61 9.61 -21.02
N ASP A 49 5.26 8.62 -20.40
CA ASP A 49 5.54 7.32 -21.00
C ASP A 49 4.25 6.55 -21.33
N LEU A 50 3.28 6.52 -20.40
CA LEU A 50 2.00 5.84 -20.61
C LEU A 50 1.20 6.48 -21.75
N VAL A 51 1.21 7.81 -21.87
CA VAL A 51 0.58 8.51 -22.99
C VAL A 51 1.29 8.19 -24.30
N ASN A 52 2.62 8.19 -24.33
CA ASN A 52 3.43 7.87 -25.51
C ASN A 52 3.22 6.42 -25.99
N LEU A 53 2.99 5.48 -25.06
CA LEU A 53 2.62 4.10 -25.36
C LEU A 53 1.16 3.94 -25.82
N GLY A 54 0.38 5.02 -25.83
CA GLY A 54 -1.01 5.02 -26.31
C GLY A 54 -2.02 4.47 -25.31
N LEU A 55 -1.70 4.46 -24.00
CA LEU A 55 -2.67 4.13 -22.97
C LEU A 55 -3.78 5.20 -22.92
N SER A 56 -5.00 4.76 -22.62
CA SER A 56 -6.22 5.60 -22.71
C SER A 56 -7.11 5.41 -21.49
N TYR A 57 -6.56 5.79 -20.34
CA TYR A 57 -7.28 5.87 -19.08
C TYR A 57 -8.34 6.97 -19.15
N ASP A 58 -9.51 6.73 -18.56
CA ASP A 58 -10.52 7.77 -18.33
C ASP A 58 -10.09 8.68 -17.18
N LEU A 59 -9.33 8.15 -16.22
CA LEU A 59 -8.55 8.92 -15.26
C LEU A 59 -7.26 8.20 -14.87
N PHE A 60 -6.14 8.90 -14.96
CA PHE A 60 -4.90 8.52 -14.28
C PHE A 60 -4.64 9.54 -13.17
N THR A 61 -4.66 9.10 -11.90
CA THR A 61 -4.51 9.97 -10.72
C THR A 61 -3.32 9.57 -9.86
N ARG A 62 -3.24 10.06 -8.64
CA ARG A 62 -2.13 9.89 -7.70
C ARG A 62 -2.65 9.59 -6.30
N THR A 63 -1.94 8.77 -5.53
CA THR A 63 -2.31 8.50 -4.13
C THR A 63 -1.98 9.66 -3.18
N THR A 64 -1.21 10.67 -3.59
CA THR A 64 -0.97 11.90 -2.81
C THR A 64 -2.06 12.97 -2.94
N THR A 65 -3.21 12.65 -3.53
CA THR A 65 -4.32 13.60 -3.66
C THR A 65 -5.18 13.67 -2.39
N ALA A 66 -5.72 14.86 -2.09
CA ALA A 66 -6.67 15.02 -0.98
C ALA A 66 -7.94 14.16 -1.13
N ASN A 67 -8.34 13.86 -2.36
CA ASN A 67 -9.44 12.93 -2.64
C ASN A 67 -9.08 11.51 -2.15
N HIS A 68 -7.89 11.03 -2.50
CA HIS A 68 -7.42 9.71 -2.07
C HIS A 68 -7.33 9.63 -0.55
N GLU A 69 -6.71 10.62 0.09
CA GLU A 69 -6.63 10.69 1.55
C GLU A 69 -8.00 10.57 2.22
N GLN A 70 -8.97 11.37 1.79
CA GLN A 70 -10.32 11.35 2.37
C GLN A 70 -10.99 9.99 2.22
N VAL A 71 -10.97 9.40 1.01
CA VAL A 71 -11.60 8.11 0.72
C VAL A 71 -10.97 6.98 1.54
N VAL A 72 -9.65 6.97 1.66
CA VAL A 72 -8.92 5.99 2.47
C VAL A 72 -9.25 6.13 3.95
N GLN A 73 -9.27 7.35 4.48
CA GLN A 73 -9.62 7.59 5.87
C GLN A 73 -11.08 7.20 6.17
N ASP A 74 -12.00 7.46 5.24
CA ASP A 74 -13.40 7.06 5.37
C ASP A 74 -13.54 5.53 5.41
N LEU A 75 -12.87 4.81 4.51
CA LEU A 75 -12.85 3.35 4.51
C LEU A 75 -12.21 2.80 5.78
N PHE A 76 -11.10 3.39 6.23
CA PHE A 76 -10.42 3.01 7.46
C PHE A 76 -11.32 3.17 8.68
N ARG A 77 -12.01 4.31 8.83
CA ARG A 77 -12.99 4.52 9.92
C ARG A 77 -14.11 3.48 9.83
N GLY A 78 -14.60 3.20 8.63
CA GLY A 78 -15.57 2.12 8.39
C GLY A 78 -15.09 0.77 8.91
N CYS A 79 -13.89 0.32 8.53
CA CYS A 79 -13.34 -0.96 9.02
C CYS A 79 -13.12 -0.95 10.54
N ARG A 80 -12.54 0.12 11.09
CA ARG A 80 -12.23 0.24 12.52
C ARG A 80 -13.50 0.25 13.37
N ASP A 81 -14.47 1.09 13.01
CA ASP A 81 -15.68 1.31 13.80
C ASP A 81 -16.65 0.12 13.72
N ASN A 82 -16.50 -0.74 12.71
CA ASN A 82 -17.19 -2.04 12.61
C ASN A 82 -16.42 -3.21 13.24
N GLY A 83 -15.30 -2.95 13.94
CA GLY A 83 -14.58 -3.97 14.71
C GLY A 83 -13.58 -4.83 13.92
N TYR A 84 -13.24 -4.46 12.68
CA TYR A 84 -12.26 -5.20 11.86
C TYR A 84 -10.81 -4.77 12.07
N MET A 85 -10.56 -3.75 12.91
CA MET A 85 -9.20 -3.28 13.22
C MET A 85 -8.84 -3.56 14.67
N LEU A 86 -7.86 -4.44 14.88
CA LEU A 86 -7.25 -4.74 16.17
C LEU A 86 -6.12 -3.74 16.46
N VAL A 87 -5.87 -3.44 17.73
CA VAL A 87 -4.68 -2.70 18.15
C VAL A 87 -3.72 -3.66 18.82
N GLU A 88 -2.51 -3.78 18.28
CA GLU A 88 -1.46 -4.63 18.83
C GLU A 88 -0.17 -3.83 18.98
N THR A 89 0.64 -4.21 19.96
CA THR A 89 1.95 -3.62 20.21
C THR A 89 3.03 -4.50 19.57
N THR A 90 3.90 -3.91 18.77
CA THR A 90 5.00 -4.63 18.11
C THR A 90 6.36 -3.99 18.37
N PRO A 91 7.43 -4.79 18.50
CA PRO A 91 8.79 -4.27 18.50
C PRO A 91 9.14 -3.69 17.14
N VAL A 92 9.80 -2.53 17.14
CA VAL A 92 10.24 -1.82 15.94
C VAL A 92 11.62 -1.21 16.15
N ALA A 93 12.39 -1.11 15.07
CA ALA A 93 13.63 -0.35 15.01
C ALA A 93 13.34 1.04 14.41
N ILE A 94 13.73 2.10 15.11
CA ILE A 94 13.49 3.48 14.69
C ILE A 94 14.80 4.22 14.50
N ASP A 95 14.89 4.95 13.40
CA ASP A 95 15.96 5.89 13.16
C ASP A 95 15.77 7.14 14.06
N PRO A 96 16.72 7.46 14.94
CA PRO A 96 16.56 8.56 15.89
C PRO A 96 16.54 9.95 15.23
N GLN A 97 17.11 10.10 14.03
CA GLN A 97 17.16 11.37 13.32
C GLN A 97 15.87 11.63 12.54
N THR A 98 15.35 10.62 11.83
CA THR A 98 14.14 10.77 11.01
C THR A 98 12.86 10.46 11.78
N GLY A 99 12.96 9.71 12.88
CA GLY A 99 11.82 9.20 13.65
C GLY A 99 11.02 8.10 12.93
N ASN A 100 11.51 7.61 11.79
CA ASN A 100 10.87 6.58 10.99
C ASN A 100 11.33 5.18 11.40
N THR A 101 10.47 4.20 11.17
CA THR A 101 10.82 2.79 11.24
C THR A 101 11.83 2.44 10.15
N LEU A 102 12.80 1.63 10.54
CA LEU A 102 13.83 1.08 9.67
C LEU A 102 13.46 -0.36 9.30
N PRO A 103 13.17 -0.64 8.02
CA PRO A 103 13.12 -2.02 7.56
C PRO A 103 14.50 -2.68 7.76
N ASP A 104 14.51 -3.98 8.05
CA ASP A 104 15.72 -4.74 8.42
C ASP A 104 16.89 -4.54 7.46
N ARG A 105 16.61 -4.45 6.15
CA ARG A 105 17.62 -4.22 5.09
C ARG A 105 18.36 -2.88 5.19
N TYR A 106 17.81 -1.92 5.93
CA TYR A 106 18.37 -0.59 6.18
C TYR A 106 19.07 -0.49 7.53
N ILE A 107 19.20 -1.61 8.24
CA ILE A 107 20.02 -1.72 9.44
C ILE A 107 21.23 -2.55 9.06
N GLU A 108 22.42 -2.04 9.35
CA GLU A 108 23.68 -2.75 9.17
C GLU A 108 24.47 -2.80 10.46
N GLY A 109 25.27 -3.84 10.62
CA GLY A 109 26.14 -3.96 11.76
C GLY A 109 27.19 -5.03 11.55
N THR A 110 27.75 -5.52 12.64
CA THR A 110 28.67 -6.66 12.63
C THR A 110 27.89 -7.93 12.93
N CYS A 111 28.09 -8.97 12.10
CA CYS A 111 27.42 -10.25 12.25
C CYS A 111 27.72 -10.86 13.64
N PRO A 112 26.69 -11.22 14.43
CA PRO A 112 26.91 -11.83 15.75
C PRO A 112 27.56 -13.20 15.66
N ILE A 113 27.40 -13.91 14.55
CA ILE A 113 27.87 -15.28 14.32
C ILE A 113 29.33 -15.27 13.83
N CYS A 114 29.58 -14.74 12.62
CA CYS A 114 30.89 -14.83 11.97
C CYS A 114 31.77 -13.58 12.16
N LYS A 115 31.28 -12.56 12.85
CA LYS A 115 31.97 -11.29 13.14
C LYS A 115 32.35 -10.46 11.90
N ALA A 116 31.81 -10.79 10.72
CA ALA A 116 31.96 -9.96 9.53
C ALA A 116 31.23 -8.63 9.70
N ALA A 117 31.88 -7.53 9.32
CA ALA A 117 31.25 -6.20 9.26
C ALA A 117 30.30 -6.08 8.06
N GLY A 118 29.34 -5.16 8.14
CA GLY A 118 28.38 -4.89 7.06
C GLY A 118 27.30 -5.96 6.88
N ALA A 119 27.01 -6.74 7.93
CA ALA A 119 25.87 -7.65 7.92
C ALA A 119 24.57 -6.83 7.96
N ARG A 120 23.59 -7.20 7.13
CA ARG A 120 22.27 -6.57 7.09
C ARG A 120 21.40 -7.14 8.21
N GLY A 121 20.40 -6.38 8.63
CA GLY A 121 19.47 -6.78 9.69
C GLY A 121 18.73 -8.08 9.40
N ASP A 122 18.52 -8.43 8.13
CA ASP A 122 17.84 -9.65 7.68
C ASP A 122 18.80 -10.81 7.37
N GLN A 123 20.05 -10.51 7.01
CA GLN A 123 20.99 -11.52 6.50
C GLN A 123 22.46 -11.09 6.59
N CYS A 124 23.35 -12.04 6.89
CA CYS A 124 24.79 -11.87 6.68
C CYS A 124 25.23 -12.47 5.34
N ASP A 125 25.68 -11.62 4.41
CA ASP A 125 26.16 -12.07 3.09
C ASP A 125 27.48 -12.88 3.16
N ASN A 126 28.23 -12.79 4.27
CA ASN A 126 29.49 -13.53 4.44
C ASN A 126 29.30 -14.98 4.90
N CYS A 127 28.38 -15.24 5.84
CA CYS A 127 28.12 -16.61 6.34
C CYS A 127 26.76 -17.19 5.90
N GLY A 128 25.95 -16.42 5.17
CA GLY A 128 24.66 -16.84 4.61
C GLY A 128 23.51 -16.96 5.62
N ASN A 129 23.75 -16.74 6.92
CA ASN A 129 22.73 -16.88 7.95
C ASN A 129 21.73 -15.71 7.94
N GLN A 130 20.47 -16.01 8.22
CA GLN A 130 19.45 -15.01 8.56
C GLN A 130 19.73 -14.43 9.94
N LEU A 131 19.47 -13.14 10.10
CA LEU A 131 19.70 -12.41 11.35
C LEU A 131 18.41 -11.70 11.77
N ASP A 132 18.36 -11.31 13.05
CA ASP A 132 17.46 -10.27 13.53
C ASP A 132 18.26 -8.97 13.69
N PRO A 133 17.72 -7.80 13.28
CA PRO A 133 18.42 -6.53 13.46
C PRO A 133 18.84 -6.24 14.91
N GLN A 134 18.09 -6.75 15.90
CA GLN A 134 18.40 -6.59 17.33
C GLN A 134 19.67 -7.35 17.75
N ASP A 135 20.01 -8.42 17.03
CA ASP A 135 21.17 -9.26 17.34
C ASP A 135 22.47 -8.74 16.71
N LEU A 136 22.38 -7.76 15.80
CA LEU A 136 23.56 -7.16 15.19
C LEU A 136 24.44 -6.47 16.25
N ILE A 137 25.75 -6.67 16.14
CA ILE A 137 26.72 -5.96 16.98
C ILE A 137 26.95 -4.57 16.38
N ASN A 138 26.76 -3.52 17.19
CA ASN A 138 26.84 -2.12 16.76
C ASN A 138 25.96 -1.82 15.53
N PRO A 139 24.64 -2.02 15.63
CA PRO A 139 23.74 -1.73 14.53
C PRO A 139 23.75 -0.23 14.23
N ILE A 140 23.68 0.11 12.96
CA ILE A 140 23.60 1.48 12.42
C ILE A 140 22.53 1.54 11.34
N SER A 141 21.83 2.66 11.28
CA SER A 141 20.91 2.98 10.19
C SER A 141 21.71 3.32 8.93
N LYS A 142 21.37 2.72 7.78
CA LYS A 142 21.89 3.12 6.47
C LYS A 142 21.36 4.47 6.00
N VAL A 143 20.35 5.01 6.67
CA VAL A 143 19.74 6.31 6.35
C VAL A 143 20.50 7.43 7.07
N SER A 144 20.52 7.41 8.41
CA SER A 144 21.18 8.47 9.22
C SER A 144 22.63 8.20 9.60
N GLY A 145 23.07 6.94 9.53
CA GLY A 145 24.34 6.50 10.14
C GLY A 145 24.31 6.42 11.67
N MET A 146 23.16 6.66 12.32
CA MET A 146 23.02 6.59 13.77
C MET A 146 22.59 5.19 14.25
N PRO A 147 22.89 4.81 15.51
CA PRO A 147 22.36 3.58 16.09
C PRO A 147 20.83 3.61 16.16
N PRO A 148 20.13 2.55 15.69
CA PRO A 148 18.68 2.50 15.76
C PRO A 148 18.19 2.34 17.20
N GLU A 149 17.03 2.93 17.50
CA GLU A 149 16.30 2.73 18.75
C GLU A 149 15.32 1.57 18.60
N PHE A 150 15.51 0.51 19.38
CA PHE A 150 14.54 -0.58 19.47
C PHE A 150 13.51 -0.26 20.54
N LYS A 151 12.23 -0.18 20.14
CA LYS A 151 11.13 0.09 21.07
C LYS A 151 9.85 -0.59 20.63
N GLU A 152 8.88 -0.62 21.52
CA GLU A 152 7.55 -1.13 21.21
C GLU A 152 6.63 0.02 20.78
N THR A 153 5.83 -0.20 19.73
CA THR A 153 4.84 0.77 19.24
C THR A 153 3.52 0.10 18.92
N GLU A 154 2.42 0.83 19.10
CA GLU A 154 1.07 0.36 18.76
C GLU A 154 0.80 0.45 17.26
N HIS A 155 0.17 -0.56 16.68
CA HIS A 155 -0.28 -0.57 15.28
C HIS A 155 -1.72 -1.06 15.18
N TYR A 156 -2.41 -0.59 14.14
CA TYR A 156 -3.68 -1.18 13.75
C TYR A 156 -3.40 -2.40 12.87
N PHE A 157 -4.11 -3.48 13.12
CA PHE A 157 -4.08 -4.71 12.33
C PHE A 157 -5.48 -4.99 11.80
N LEU A 158 -5.60 -5.23 10.49
CA LEU A 158 -6.85 -5.73 9.91
C LEU A 158 -7.00 -7.20 10.33
N ASP A 159 -8.14 -7.53 10.94
CA ASP A 159 -8.53 -8.89 11.32
C ASP A 159 -8.97 -9.69 10.08
N LEU A 160 -7.98 -10.04 9.24
CA LEU A 160 -8.19 -10.93 8.10
C LEU A 160 -8.72 -12.31 8.49
N PRO A 161 -8.28 -12.95 9.61
CA PRO A 161 -8.90 -14.20 10.07
C PRO A 161 -10.42 -14.09 10.24
N GLY A 162 -10.90 -12.99 10.82
CA GLY A 162 -12.34 -12.71 10.95
C GLY A 162 -13.10 -12.63 9.62
N LEU A 163 -12.40 -12.38 8.51
CA LEU A 163 -12.96 -12.28 7.15
C LEU A 163 -12.77 -13.55 6.31
N ALA A 164 -11.98 -14.53 6.79
CA ALA A 164 -11.55 -15.68 5.99
C ALA A 164 -12.72 -16.49 5.43
N GLY A 165 -13.74 -16.79 6.24
CA GLY A 165 -14.91 -17.56 5.79
C GLY A 165 -15.71 -16.86 4.70
N ALA A 166 -15.94 -15.54 4.83
CA ALA A 166 -16.64 -14.78 3.80
C ALA A 166 -15.84 -14.68 2.48
N LEU A 167 -14.50 -14.63 2.58
CA LEU A 167 -13.62 -14.66 1.41
C LEU A 167 -13.60 -16.04 0.74
N GLU A 168 -13.65 -17.12 1.52
CA GLU A 168 -13.74 -18.49 1.02
C GLU A 168 -15.06 -18.71 0.27
N ASP A 169 -16.20 -18.31 0.85
CA ASP A 169 -17.52 -18.35 0.20
C ASP A 169 -17.54 -17.56 -1.12
N TRP A 170 -16.88 -16.40 -1.13
CA TRP A 170 -16.75 -15.58 -2.34
C TRP A 170 -15.89 -16.28 -3.41
N LEU A 171 -14.75 -16.87 -3.02
CA LEU A 171 -13.87 -17.62 -3.93
C LEU A 171 -14.58 -18.85 -4.52
N ASP A 172 -15.44 -19.53 -3.74
CA ASP A 172 -16.29 -20.62 -4.23
C ASP A 172 -17.25 -20.15 -5.32
N GLY A 173 -17.81 -18.94 -5.19
CA GLY A 173 -18.61 -18.30 -6.23
C GLY A 173 -17.79 -18.02 -7.49
N VAL A 174 -16.60 -17.45 -7.33
CA VAL A 174 -15.67 -17.16 -8.44
C VAL A 174 -15.23 -18.43 -9.17
N GLU A 175 -15.01 -19.52 -8.45
CA GLU A 175 -14.68 -20.83 -9.02
C GLU A 175 -15.82 -21.39 -9.87
N LYS A 176 -17.07 -21.31 -9.38
CA LYS A 176 -18.27 -21.74 -10.12
C LYS A 176 -18.50 -20.92 -11.38
N ASP A 177 -18.19 -19.63 -11.35
CA ASP A 177 -18.27 -18.73 -12.51
C ASP A 177 -17.30 -19.13 -13.64
N GLY A 178 -16.22 -19.85 -13.33
CA GLY A 178 -15.26 -20.39 -14.29
C GLY A 178 -14.41 -19.34 -15.03
N LYS A 179 -14.46 -18.07 -14.61
CA LYS A 179 -13.75 -16.95 -15.28
C LYS A 179 -12.30 -16.79 -14.83
N TRP A 180 -11.98 -17.20 -13.60
CA TRP A 180 -10.62 -17.10 -13.05
C TRP A 180 -9.82 -18.36 -13.37
N ARG A 181 -8.49 -18.21 -13.43
CA ARG A 181 -7.58 -19.34 -13.67
C ARG A 181 -7.58 -20.26 -12.44
N PRO A 182 -7.68 -21.60 -12.60
CA PRO A 182 -7.75 -22.52 -11.47
C PRO A 182 -6.60 -22.40 -10.46
N ASN A 183 -5.38 -22.15 -10.95
CA ASN A 183 -4.20 -22.00 -10.09
C ASN A 183 -4.24 -20.73 -9.21
N VAL A 184 -4.91 -19.67 -9.66
CA VAL A 184 -5.09 -18.45 -8.86
C VAL A 184 -6.07 -18.71 -7.73
N ILE A 185 -7.20 -19.37 -8.02
CA ILE A 185 -8.20 -19.75 -7.01
C ILE A 185 -7.57 -20.67 -5.96
N ALA A 186 -6.87 -21.72 -6.38
CA ALA A 186 -6.20 -22.65 -5.47
C ALA A 186 -5.18 -21.95 -4.56
N PHE A 187 -4.36 -21.05 -5.13
CA PHE A 187 -3.41 -20.26 -4.35
C PHE A 187 -4.11 -19.34 -3.35
N SER A 188 -5.17 -18.64 -3.77
CA SER A 188 -5.95 -17.76 -2.89
C SER A 188 -6.61 -18.51 -1.74
N LYS A 189 -7.20 -19.70 -2.00
CA LYS A 189 -7.79 -20.54 -0.95
C LYS A 189 -6.73 -21.02 0.05
N HIS A 190 -5.58 -21.49 -0.42
CA HIS A 190 -4.50 -21.91 0.46
C HIS A 190 -3.96 -20.76 1.33
N LEU A 191 -3.92 -19.53 0.79
CA LEU A 191 -3.54 -18.35 1.58
C LEU A 191 -4.50 -18.07 2.75
N LEU A 192 -5.79 -18.43 2.61
CA LEU A 192 -6.79 -18.25 3.66
C LEU A 192 -6.64 -19.23 4.82
N GLU A 193 -6.08 -20.43 4.58
CA GLU A 193 -5.90 -21.47 5.61
C GLU A 193 -5.03 -20.98 6.78
N ASP A 194 -4.01 -20.17 6.50
CA ASP A 194 -3.04 -19.65 7.47
C ASP A 194 -3.04 -18.11 7.54
N VAL A 195 -4.14 -17.46 7.13
CA VAL A 195 -4.22 -15.99 7.14
C VAL A 195 -4.09 -15.46 8.56
N ARG A 196 -3.28 -14.42 8.73
CA ARG A 196 -3.04 -13.75 10.03
C ARG A 196 -3.48 -12.30 9.97
N PRO A 197 -3.72 -11.64 11.11
CA PRO A 197 -3.92 -10.21 11.15
C PRO A 197 -2.75 -9.49 10.47
N ARG A 198 -3.05 -8.41 9.75
CA ARG A 198 -2.03 -7.66 8.98
C ARG A 198 -1.99 -6.21 9.41
N ALA A 199 -0.81 -5.72 9.75
CA ALA A 199 -0.62 -4.34 10.17
C ALA A 199 -0.97 -3.35 9.05
N MET A 200 -1.95 -2.48 9.31
CA MET A 200 -2.45 -1.41 8.41
C MET A 200 -1.95 -0.02 8.80
N SER A 201 -1.06 0.10 9.79
CA SER A 201 -0.33 1.33 10.06
C SER A 201 1.18 1.10 10.14
N ARG A 202 1.97 2.15 9.94
CA ARG A 202 3.43 2.17 10.03
C ARG A 202 3.92 3.40 10.80
N ASP A 203 5.09 3.27 11.40
CA ASP A 203 5.82 4.38 12.02
C ASP A 203 6.67 5.10 10.96
N ILE A 204 6.04 5.82 10.03
CA ILE A 204 6.74 6.61 9.01
C ILE A 204 6.14 8.02 8.91
N SER A 205 6.91 8.99 8.44
CA SER A 205 6.48 10.39 8.32
C SER A 205 5.71 10.68 7.02
N TRP A 206 5.84 9.81 6.01
CA TRP A 206 5.26 9.95 4.67
C TRP A 206 4.12 8.96 4.41
N GLY A 207 2.94 9.47 4.06
CA GLY A 207 1.73 8.69 3.82
C GLY A 207 0.49 9.41 4.36
N ILE A 208 -0.63 8.67 4.42
CA ILE A 208 -1.90 9.19 4.95
C ILE A 208 -1.95 9.13 6.48
N PRO A 209 -2.32 10.23 7.18
CA PRO A 209 -2.53 10.21 8.63
C PRO A 209 -3.57 9.17 9.05
N VAL A 210 -3.30 8.46 10.15
CA VAL A 210 -4.20 7.44 10.68
C VAL A 210 -5.34 8.11 11.48
N PRO A 211 -6.62 7.90 11.12
CA PRO A 211 -7.75 8.43 11.88
C PRO A 211 -7.73 8.05 13.36
N GLY A 212 -7.82 9.04 14.25
CA GLY A 212 -7.73 8.89 15.70
C GLY A 212 -6.31 8.97 16.28
N TRP A 213 -5.27 8.98 15.43
CA TRP A 213 -3.86 9.12 15.82
C TRP A 213 -3.21 10.33 15.13
N GLU A 214 -3.98 11.38 14.83
CA GLU A 214 -3.51 12.59 14.13
C GLU A 214 -2.43 13.34 14.90
N ASN A 215 -2.40 13.20 16.24
CA ASN A 215 -1.36 13.74 17.11
C ASN A 215 -0.04 12.94 17.08
N LYS A 216 0.01 11.80 16.39
CA LYS A 216 1.22 10.97 16.22
C LYS A 216 1.79 11.23 14.82
N PRO A 217 2.71 12.20 14.64
CA PRO A 217 3.16 12.65 13.31
C PRO A 217 3.91 11.60 12.50
N ASN A 218 4.39 10.52 13.14
CA ASN A 218 5.02 9.39 12.44
C ASN A 218 4.09 8.18 12.33
N LYS A 219 2.79 8.27 12.64
CA LYS A 219 1.84 7.18 12.35
C LYS A 219 1.13 7.46 11.05
N ARG A 220 1.32 6.57 10.07
CA ARG A 220 0.67 6.62 8.76
C ARG A 220 -0.01 5.30 8.44
N LEU A 221 -1.06 5.36 7.64
CA LEU A 221 -1.65 4.16 7.07
C LEU A 221 -0.61 3.48 6.19
N TYR A 222 -0.54 2.15 6.32
CA TYR A 222 0.40 1.38 5.55
C TYR A 222 -0.03 1.35 4.09
N VAL A 223 0.95 1.42 3.17
CA VAL A 223 0.67 1.47 1.72
C VAL A 223 -0.15 0.28 1.22
N TRP A 224 -0.05 -0.87 1.87
CA TRP A 224 -0.89 -2.04 1.55
C TRP A 224 -2.38 -1.81 1.80
N PHE A 225 -2.74 -0.91 2.71
CA PHE A 225 -4.12 -0.51 2.94
C PHE A 225 -4.57 0.54 1.92
N ASP A 226 -3.81 1.62 1.71
CA ASP A 226 -4.27 2.74 0.89
C ASP A 226 -4.17 2.48 -0.62
N ALA A 227 -3.13 1.78 -1.10
CA ALA A 227 -2.90 1.58 -2.54
C ALA A 227 -4.05 0.84 -3.23
N VAL A 228 -4.62 -0.19 -2.58
CA VAL A 228 -5.79 -0.92 -3.11
C VAL A 228 -7.05 -0.06 -3.17
N VAL A 229 -7.16 0.95 -2.30
CA VAL A 229 -8.24 1.96 -2.31
C VAL A 229 -8.03 2.99 -3.42
N GLY A 230 -6.82 3.06 -3.99
CA GLY A 230 -6.46 3.90 -5.13
C GLY A 230 -7.46 3.78 -6.28
N TYR A 231 -7.88 2.56 -6.61
CA TYR A 231 -8.86 2.32 -7.67
C TYR A 231 -10.25 2.92 -7.39
N LEU A 232 -10.74 2.81 -6.15
CA LEU A 232 -12.01 3.40 -5.72
C LEU A 232 -11.90 4.93 -5.73
N SER A 233 -10.86 5.46 -5.10
CA SER A 233 -10.64 6.91 -5.03
C SER A 233 -10.50 7.55 -6.41
N ALA A 234 -9.84 6.88 -7.37
CA ALA A 234 -9.74 7.34 -8.76
C ALA A 234 -11.12 7.38 -9.44
N SER A 235 -11.97 6.38 -9.19
CA SER A 235 -13.33 6.35 -9.73
C SER A 235 -14.20 7.46 -9.15
N ILE A 236 -14.09 7.71 -7.84
CA ILE A 236 -14.77 8.83 -7.16
C ILE A 236 -14.27 10.16 -7.72
N GLU A 237 -12.97 10.32 -7.90
CA GLU A 237 -12.39 11.54 -8.45
C GLU A 237 -12.85 11.78 -9.90
N TRP A 238 -12.88 10.74 -10.72
CA TRP A 238 -13.40 10.79 -12.09
C TRP A 238 -14.83 11.32 -12.12
N ALA A 239 -15.71 10.76 -11.27
CA ALA A 239 -17.10 11.20 -11.17
C ALA A 239 -17.21 12.65 -10.71
N ARG A 240 -16.41 13.05 -9.70
CA ARG A 240 -16.38 14.43 -9.20
C ARG A 240 -15.92 15.43 -10.25
N ARG A 241 -14.90 15.10 -11.04
CA ARG A 241 -14.40 15.95 -12.14
C ARG A 241 -15.48 16.13 -13.22
N ARG A 242 -16.13 15.04 -13.63
CA ARG A 242 -17.24 15.11 -14.59
C ARG A 242 -18.40 15.97 -14.11
N ALA A 243 -18.75 15.88 -12.83
CA ALA A 243 -19.79 16.69 -12.23
C ALA A 243 -19.43 18.18 -12.23
N ALA A 244 -18.19 18.52 -11.87
CA ALA A 244 -17.68 19.89 -11.94
C ALA A 244 -17.71 20.47 -13.37
N ASP A 245 -17.47 19.61 -14.37
CA ASP A 245 -17.52 19.97 -15.79
C ASP A 245 -18.95 19.95 -16.38
N GLY A 246 -19.98 19.61 -15.59
CA GLY A 246 -21.37 19.52 -16.05
C GLY A 246 -21.65 18.36 -17.02
N THR A 247 -20.77 17.35 -17.07
CA THR A 247 -20.85 16.22 -18.00
C THR A 247 -21.35 14.93 -17.35
N GLY A 248 -21.67 14.95 -16.06
CA GLY A 248 -22.14 13.79 -15.30
C GLY A 248 -22.53 14.13 -13.86
N SER A 249 -22.66 13.11 -13.02
CA SER A 249 -22.94 13.26 -11.58
C SER A 249 -21.74 12.89 -10.71
N ALA A 250 -21.61 13.53 -9.55
CA ALA A 250 -20.58 13.17 -8.57
C ALA A 250 -20.79 11.75 -8.00
N ASP A 251 -21.98 11.19 -8.19
CA ASP A 251 -22.35 9.82 -7.81
C ASP A 251 -22.11 8.79 -8.92
N ASP A 252 -21.66 9.18 -10.12
CA ASP A 252 -21.47 8.26 -11.26
C ASP A 252 -20.49 7.10 -10.96
N TRP A 253 -19.61 7.24 -9.97
CA TRP A 253 -18.71 6.16 -9.55
C TRP A 253 -19.49 4.95 -8.99
N LYS A 254 -20.69 5.17 -8.43
CA LYS A 254 -21.57 4.10 -7.90
C LYS A 254 -22.06 3.16 -9.00
N LEU A 255 -22.17 3.65 -10.24
CA LEU A 255 -22.51 2.81 -11.40
C LEU A 255 -21.51 1.66 -11.60
N TRP A 256 -20.27 1.83 -11.12
CA TRP A 256 -19.18 0.86 -11.25
C TRP A 256 -18.92 0.06 -9.97
N TRP A 257 -19.07 0.68 -8.80
CA TRP A 257 -18.69 0.09 -7.53
C TRP A 257 -19.84 -0.49 -6.71
N THR A 258 -21.09 -0.11 -6.99
CA THR A 258 -22.26 -0.58 -6.22
C THR A 258 -23.32 -1.25 -7.09
N ASN A 259 -23.14 -1.27 -8.41
CA ASN A 259 -24.03 -1.99 -9.32
C ASN A 259 -23.60 -3.46 -9.44
N PRO A 260 -24.43 -4.44 -9.06
CA PRO A 260 -24.08 -5.86 -9.18
C PRO A 260 -23.91 -6.35 -10.63
N GLU A 261 -24.42 -5.61 -11.62
CA GLU A 261 -24.23 -5.92 -13.05
C GLU A 261 -22.91 -5.37 -13.61
N ALA A 262 -22.22 -4.49 -12.88
CA ALA A 262 -20.93 -3.95 -13.31
C ALA A 262 -19.83 -5.03 -13.23
N LEU A 263 -19.00 -5.10 -14.26
CA LEU A 263 -17.89 -6.05 -14.32
C LEU A 263 -16.57 -5.35 -13.98
N SER A 264 -15.91 -5.82 -12.94
CA SER A 264 -14.60 -5.31 -12.49
C SER A 264 -13.46 -6.21 -12.97
N TYR A 265 -12.45 -5.61 -13.58
CA TYR A 265 -11.24 -6.30 -14.05
C TYR A 265 -9.99 -5.58 -13.55
N TYR A 266 -9.09 -6.32 -12.89
CA TYR A 266 -7.83 -5.80 -12.37
C TYR A 266 -6.67 -6.46 -13.14
N PHE A 267 -5.95 -5.67 -13.94
CA PHE A 267 -4.79 -6.14 -14.70
C PHE A 267 -3.54 -5.98 -13.85
N MET A 268 -2.98 -7.09 -13.37
CA MET A 268 -1.82 -7.14 -12.48
C MET A 268 -0.84 -8.24 -12.90
N GLY A 269 0.42 -8.10 -12.48
CA GLY A 269 1.52 -9.04 -12.76
C GLY A 269 1.62 -10.18 -11.76
#